data_AF-A0A1H5YYN9-F1
#
_entry.id   AF-A0A1H5YYN9-F1
#
_cell.length_a   1.000
_cell.length_b   1.000
_cell.length_c   1.000
_cell.angle_alpha   90.00
_cell.angle_beta   90.00
_cell.angle_gamma   90.00
#
_symmetry.space_group_name_H-M   'P 1'
#
loop_
_entity.id
_entity.type
_entity.pdbx_description
1 polymer ?
#
loop_
_entity_poly.entity_id
_entity_poly.type
_entity_poly.pdbx_seq_one_letter_code
_entity_poly.pdbx_strand_id
1 'polypeptide(L)'
;MEDAIRTTEDIAHADASADASASAPALAAPEDPTELRLQLHRHGYRPVPVLGAHVAMKAAGKRPMMKGWETVCASADEAEIARWTKAQRNCTNTGLLCGTLVGIDIDVRDHQHAHRVTCIATEMLGMTPACRIGRAPKILLAFRTDQPFDKIQKRQE
;
A
#
# COMPACT_ATOMS: atom_id res chain seq x y z
N MET A 1 -68.76 26.69 -16.66
CA MET A 1 -68.09 27.49 -17.70
C MET A 1 -66.64 27.08 -17.68
N GLU A 2 -66.44 25.87 -18.21
CA GLU A 2 -65.21 25.41 -18.84
C GLU A 2 -64.50 26.55 -19.57
N ASP A 3 -63.17 26.57 -19.48
CA ASP A 3 -62.39 26.32 -20.70
C ASP A 3 -61.01 25.78 -20.36
N ALA A 4 -60.66 24.74 -21.10
CA ALA A 4 -59.45 23.95 -20.99
C ALA A 4 -58.40 24.45 -22.01
N ILE A 5 -57.32 23.64 -22.07
CA ILE A 5 -56.38 23.43 -23.18
C ILE A 5 -55.17 24.38 -23.28
N ARG A 6 -53.96 23.88 -22.96
CA ARG A 6 -52.98 23.34 -23.93
C ARG A 6 -51.59 23.10 -23.29
N THR A 7 -51.20 21.83 -23.33
CA THR A 7 -49.84 21.30 -23.33
C THR A 7 -48.98 21.93 -24.44
N THR A 8 -47.74 22.28 -24.13
CA THR A 8 -46.61 22.23 -25.07
C THR A 8 -45.35 21.88 -24.29
N GLU A 9 -44.76 20.74 -24.65
CA GLU A 9 -43.39 20.36 -24.33
C GLU A 9 -42.40 21.24 -25.11
N ASP A 10 -41.16 21.21 -24.58
CA ASP A 10 -39.89 21.26 -25.32
C ASP A 10 -39.25 22.64 -25.57
N ILE A 11 -38.22 22.97 -24.76
CA ILE A 11 -36.97 23.61 -25.22
C ILE A 11 -35.82 23.11 -24.35
N ALA A 12 -34.98 22.26 -24.95
CA ALA A 12 -33.65 21.92 -24.46
C ALA A 12 -32.72 23.16 -24.46
N HIS A 13 -31.85 23.28 -23.43
CA HIS A 13 -30.56 23.93 -23.61
C HIS A 13 -29.53 23.53 -22.53
N ALA A 14 -28.42 22.99 -23.04
CA ALA A 14 -27.03 23.12 -22.59
C ALA A 14 -26.58 22.49 -21.25
N ASP A 15 -26.05 21.27 -21.38
CA ASP A 15 -24.65 20.89 -21.10
C ASP A 15 -23.89 21.67 -20.00
N ALA A 16 -23.62 20.97 -18.90
CA ALA A 16 -22.49 21.25 -18.03
C ALA A 16 -21.91 19.91 -17.54
N SER A 17 -21.23 19.25 -18.46
CA SER A 17 -20.29 18.16 -18.21
C SER A 17 -19.18 18.64 -17.26
N ALA A 18 -19.33 18.42 -15.96
CA ALA A 18 -18.25 18.56 -15.00
C ALA A 18 -17.54 17.20 -14.83
N ASP A 19 -16.73 16.83 -15.81
CA ASP A 19 -15.75 15.77 -15.64
C ASP A 19 -14.60 16.31 -14.78
N ALA A 20 -14.68 16.04 -13.48
CA ALA A 20 -13.57 16.21 -12.55
C ALA A 20 -13.03 14.85 -12.13
N SER A 21 -12.75 13.99 -13.12
CA SER A 21 -11.98 12.76 -12.91
C SER A 21 -10.53 13.00 -13.30
N ALA A 22 -9.85 13.92 -12.60
CA ALA A 22 -8.40 14.00 -12.67
C ALA A 22 -7.82 12.78 -11.95
N SER A 23 -7.73 11.66 -12.67
CA SER A 23 -6.95 10.51 -12.26
C SER A 23 -5.49 10.97 -12.18
N ALA A 24 -4.93 10.93 -10.98
CA ALA A 24 -3.50 11.09 -10.81
C ALA A 24 -2.81 10.06 -11.73
N PRO A 25 -1.79 10.45 -12.50
CA PRO A 25 -1.11 9.49 -13.37
C PRO A 25 -0.59 8.36 -12.51
N ALA A 26 -0.97 7.13 -12.85
CA ALA A 26 -0.38 5.95 -12.27
C ALA A 26 1.12 6.00 -12.62
N LEU A 27 1.97 6.41 -11.67
CA LEU A 27 3.41 6.28 -11.84
C LEU A 27 3.68 4.81 -12.20
N ALA A 28 4.25 4.59 -13.39
CA ALA A 28 4.72 3.27 -13.77
C ALA A 28 5.69 2.81 -12.67
N ALA A 29 5.42 1.64 -12.08
CA ALA A 29 6.30 1.11 -11.05
C ALA A 29 7.72 1.00 -11.64
N PRO A 30 8.77 1.47 -10.94
CA PRO A 30 10.12 1.34 -11.45
C PRO A 30 10.44 -0.13 -11.67
N GLU A 31 10.84 -0.50 -12.89
CA GLU A 31 11.23 -1.88 -13.22
C GLU A 31 12.52 -2.27 -12.48
N ASP A 32 13.36 -1.28 -12.12
CA ASP A 32 14.53 -1.46 -11.27
C ASP A 32 14.15 -1.35 -9.77
N PRO A 33 14.30 -2.42 -8.98
CA PRO A 33 14.11 -2.37 -7.54
C PRO A 33 14.94 -1.30 -6.84
N THR A 34 16.10 -0.92 -7.36
CA THR A 34 16.95 0.13 -6.79
C THR A 34 16.27 1.48 -6.87
N GLU A 35 15.76 1.84 -8.05
CA GLU A 35 15.06 3.11 -8.27
C GLU A 35 13.82 3.20 -7.38
N LEU A 36 13.01 2.14 -7.30
CA LEU A 36 11.87 2.07 -6.39
C LEU A 36 12.27 2.31 -4.93
N ARG A 37 13.36 1.66 -4.47
CA ARG A 37 13.83 1.83 -3.09
C ARG A 37 14.30 3.25 -2.81
N LEU A 38 14.97 3.90 -3.75
CA LEU A 38 15.38 5.30 -3.63
C LEU A 38 14.16 6.23 -3.56
N GLN A 39 13.16 6.03 -4.43
CA GLN A 39 11.91 6.78 -4.37
C GLN A 39 11.20 6.60 -3.02
N LEU A 40 11.06 5.36 -2.54
CA LEU A 40 10.48 5.06 -1.22
C LEU A 40 11.24 5.75 -0.09
N HIS A 41 12.59 5.71 -0.11
CA HIS A 41 13.42 6.38 0.89
C HIS A 41 13.19 7.90 0.92
N ARG A 42 13.13 8.55 -0.25
CA ARG A 42 12.85 9.99 -0.38
C ARG A 42 11.47 10.38 0.14
N HIS A 43 10.49 9.47 0.05
CA HIS A 43 9.16 9.63 0.65
C HIS A 43 9.10 9.23 2.15
N GLY A 44 10.24 9.09 2.81
CA GLY A 44 10.31 8.81 4.25
C GLY A 44 9.89 7.38 4.61
N TYR A 45 9.99 6.44 3.68
CA TYR A 45 9.91 5.02 3.98
C TYR A 45 11.32 4.42 4.18
N ARG A 46 11.37 3.20 4.71
CA ARG A 46 12.62 2.45 4.93
C ARG A 46 12.57 1.15 4.13
N PRO A 47 13.09 1.13 2.89
CA PRO A 47 13.05 -0.04 2.05
C PRO A 47 13.89 -1.19 2.60
N VAL A 48 13.47 -2.42 2.35
CA VAL A 48 14.19 -3.65 2.73
C VAL A 48 14.42 -4.51 1.50
N PRO A 49 15.66 -4.84 1.10
CA PRO A 49 15.90 -5.73 -0.02
C PRO A 49 15.45 -7.15 0.32
N VAL A 50 14.54 -7.70 -0.48
CA VAL A 50 13.96 -9.04 -0.28
C VAL A 50 14.37 -9.95 -1.42
N LEU A 51 14.78 -11.17 -1.09
CA LEU A 51 15.20 -12.18 -2.07
C LEU A 51 14.11 -12.38 -3.13
N GLY A 52 14.48 -12.42 -4.40
CA GLY A 52 13.54 -12.65 -5.49
C GLY A 52 13.00 -14.08 -5.51
N ALA A 53 11.76 -14.27 -5.96
CA ALA A 53 11.13 -15.60 -6.06
C ALA A 53 11.82 -16.53 -7.08
N HIS A 54 12.62 -15.97 -8.00
CA HIS A 54 13.42 -16.72 -8.97
C HIS A 54 14.56 -17.53 -8.34
N VAL A 55 14.94 -17.22 -7.10
CA VAL A 55 16.00 -17.95 -6.39
C VAL A 55 15.42 -19.21 -5.76
N ALA A 56 15.99 -20.37 -6.08
CA ALA A 56 15.59 -21.67 -5.56
C ALA A 56 16.00 -21.87 -4.09
N MET A 57 15.42 -21.05 -3.19
CA MET A 57 15.64 -21.09 -1.75
C MET A 57 14.31 -21.03 -1.00
N LYS A 58 14.27 -21.69 0.16
CA LYS A 58 13.11 -21.63 1.05
C LYS A 58 12.80 -20.17 1.42
N ALA A 59 11.53 -19.80 1.28
CA ALA A 59 10.99 -18.47 1.54
C ALA A 59 11.58 -17.34 0.67
N ALA A 60 12.13 -17.67 -0.50
CA ALA A 60 12.36 -16.69 -1.55
C ALA A 60 11.09 -15.87 -1.85
N GLY A 61 11.24 -14.57 -2.09
CA GLY A 61 10.15 -13.61 -2.23
C GLY A 61 9.59 -13.05 -0.92
N LYS A 62 9.95 -13.64 0.25
CA LYS A 62 9.29 -13.32 1.53
C LYS A 62 10.23 -12.88 2.66
N ARG A 63 11.56 -12.88 2.44
CA ARG A 63 12.52 -12.51 3.49
C ARG A 63 13.75 -11.75 2.96
N PRO A 64 14.31 -10.84 3.76
CA PRO A 64 15.65 -10.32 3.55
C PRO A 64 16.71 -11.39 3.84
N MET A 65 17.88 -11.24 3.21
CA MET A 65 19.00 -12.19 3.33
C MET A 65 20.15 -11.72 4.20
N MET A 66 20.34 -10.40 4.33
CA MET A 66 21.41 -9.85 5.16
C MET A 66 21.12 -10.05 6.65
N LYS A 67 22.15 -10.34 7.44
CA LYS A 67 22.05 -10.43 8.90
C LYS A 67 21.88 -9.01 9.48
N GLY A 68 20.98 -8.86 10.47
CA GLY A 68 20.71 -7.56 11.10
C GLY A 68 20.08 -6.56 10.12
N TRP A 69 19.29 -7.05 9.16
CA TRP A 69 18.65 -6.23 8.13
C TRP A 69 17.78 -5.13 8.74
N GLU A 70 17.20 -5.35 9.92
CA GLU A 70 16.39 -4.38 10.64
C GLU A 70 17.19 -3.09 10.92
N THR A 71 18.37 -3.23 11.52
CA THR A 71 19.25 -2.11 11.86
C THR A 71 19.82 -1.47 10.59
N VAL A 72 20.32 -2.29 9.67
CA VAL A 72 20.91 -1.79 8.41
C VAL A 72 19.90 -0.97 7.61
N CYS A 73 18.67 -1.47 7.45
CA CYS A 73 17.64 -0.78 6.68
C CYS A 73 17.07 0.44 7.43
N ALA A 74 17.06 0.44 8.76
CA ALA A 74 16.61 1.59 9.55
C ALA A 74 17.51 2.82 9.36
N SER A 75 18.83 2.61 9.23
CA SER A 75 19.84 3.66 9.08
C SER A 75 20.35 3.83 7.65
N ALA A 76 19.80 3.11 6.67
CA ALA A 76 20.26 3.17 5.28
C ALA A 76 19.99 4.55 4.67
N ASP A 77 21.02 5.15 4.08
CA ASP A 77 20.91 6.33 3.22
C ASP A 77 20.85 5.94 1.73
N GLU A 78 20.78 6.93 0.83
CA GLU A 78 20.73 6.65 -0.61
C GLU A 78 21.97 5.91 -1.14
N ALA A 79 23.15 6.14 -0.55
CA ALA A 79 24.38 5.48 -0.95
C ALA A 79 24.40 4.00 -0.55
N GLU A 80 23.91 3.69 0.65
CA GLU A 80 23.67 2.33 1.12
C GLU A 80 22.68 1.59 0.20
N ILE A 81 21.55 2.23 -0.12
CA ILE A 81 20.52 1.67 -0.99
C ILE A 81 21.09 1.37 -2.39
N ALA A 82 21.87 2.31 -2.97
CA ALA A 82 22.52 2.10 -4.26
C ALA A 82 23.54 0.95 -4.22
N ARG A 83 24.21 0.72 -3.08
CA ARG A 83 25.15 -0.40 -2.94
C ARG A 83 24.43 -1.76 -3.02
N TRP A 84 23.16 -1.83 -2.64
CA TRP A 84 22.38 -3.08 -2.70
C TRP A 84 22.20 -3.61 -4.12
N THR A 85 22.25 -2.78 -5.17
CA THR A 85 22.18 -3.23 -6.57
C THR A 85 23.22 -4.32 -6.86
N LYS A 86 24.43 -4.19 -6.30
CA LYS A 86 25.51 -5.18 -6.46
C LYS A 86 25.53 -6.19 -5.30
N ALA A 87 25.49 -5.70 -4.06
CA ALA A 87 25.64 -6.52 -2.86
C ALA A 87 24.45 -7.47 -2.62
N GLN A 88 23.26 -7.09 -3.08
CA GLN A 88 22.01 -7.81 -2.93
C GLN A 88 21.36 -8.08 -4.30
N ARG A 89 22.17 -8.40 -5.33
CA ARG A 89 21.71 -8.57 -6.73
C ARG A 89 20.53 -9.53 -6.93
N ASN A 90 20.41 -10.54 -6.07
CA ASN A 90 19.33 -11.53 -6.13
C ASN A 90 18.05 -11.06 -5.40
N CYS A 91 18.10 -9.92 -4.71
CA CYS A 91 16.96 -9.31 -4.07
C CYS A 91 16.20 -8.46 -5.07
N THR A 92 15.37 -9.10 -5.89
CA THR A 92 14.54 -8.43 -6.91
C THR A 92 13.18 -7.98 -6.37
N ASN A 93 12.94 -8.10 -5.07
CA ASN A 93 11.73 -7.60 -4.40
C ASN A 93 12.11 -6.61 -3.29
N THR A 94 11.15 -5.81 -2.81
CA THR A 94 11.36 -4.91 -1.69
C THR A 94 10.24 -5.04 -0.66
N GLY A 95 10.62 -5.07 0.61
CA GLY A 95 9.71 -4.82 1.72
C GLY A 95 9.81 -3.36 2.18
N LEU A 96 8.97 -3.01 3.15
CA LEU A 96 9.06 -1.77 3.91
C LEU A 96 9.23 -2.13 5.39
N LEU A 97 10.25 -1.56 6.02
CA LEU A 97 10.47 -1.72 7.45
C LEU A 97 9.40 -0.93 8.21
N CYS A 98 8.68 -1.63 9.09
CA CYS A 98 7.71 -1.02 10.01
C CYS A 98 8.42 -0.23 11.12
N GLY A 99 7.65 0.64 11.78
CA GLY A 99 8.13 1.54 12.82
C GLY A 99 7.15 2.70 12.93
N THR A 100 7.48 3.82 12.29
CA THR A 100 6.48 4.87 12.01
C THR A 100 5.50 4.46 10.92
N LEU A 101 5.83 3.47 10.09
CA LEU A 101 4.88 2.78 9.22
C LEU A 101 4.26 1.59 9.97
N VAL A 102 2.94 1.47 9.93
CA VAL A 102 2.17 0.41 10.58
C VAL A 102 1.27 -0.26 9.55
N GLY A 103 1.34 -1.59 9.47
CA GLY A 103 0.43 -2.40 8.65
C GLY A 103 -0.58 -3.14 9.53
N ILE A 104 -1.87 -2.88 9.32
CA ILE A 104 -2.95 -3.70 9.85
C ILE A 104 -3.16 -4.85 8.86
N ASP A 105 -2.70 -6.04 9.23
CA ASP A 105 -2.79 -7.25 8.43
C ASP A 105 -4.07 -8.04 8.78
N ILE A 106 -5.13 -7.82 8.00
CA ILE A 106 -6.42 -8.50 8.17
C ILE A 106 -6.34 -9.85 7.46
N ASP A 107 -5.78 -10.84 8.16
CA ASP A 107 -5.63 -12.22 7.66
C ASP A 107 -6.91 -13.07 7.82
N VAL A 108 -8.06 -12.50 7.48
CA VAL A 108 -9.37 -13.14 7.64
C VAL A 108 -9.85 -13.73 6.31
N ARG A 109 -10.35 -14.97 6.33
CA ARG A 109 -10.86 -15.66 5.12
C ARG A 109 -12.36 -15.55 4.93
N ASP A 110 -13.10 -15.28 6.00
CA ASP A 110 -14.53 -15.03 5.92
C ASP A 110 -14.78 -13.60 5.43
N HIS A 111 -15.60 -13.46 4.39
CA HIS A 111 -15.84 -12.17 3.74
C HIS A 111 -16.51 -11.16 4.68
N GLN A 112 -17.51 -11.59 5.44
CA GLN A 112 -18.27 -10.69 6.32
C GLN A 112 -17.40 -10.19 7.47
N HIS A 113 -16.59 -11.08 8.06
CA HIS A 113 -15.65 -10.69 9.11
C HIS A 113 -14.51 -9.81 8.58
N ALA A 114 -13.93 -10.14 7.43
CA ALA A 114 -12.88 -9.31 6.81
C ALA A 114 -13.39 -7.90 6.52
N HIS A 115 -14.60 -7.79 5.95
CA HIS A 115 -15.27 -6.51 5.74
C HIS A 115 -15.49 -5.76 7.05
N ARG A 116 -16.06 -6.41 8.07
CA ARG A 116 -16.33 -5.78 9.37
C ARG A 116 -15.06 -5.25 10.05
N VAL A 117 -13.97 -6.02 10.04
CA VAL A 117 -12.68 -5.59 10.60
C VAL A 117 -12.10 -4.43 9.80
N THR A 118 -12.25 -4.45 8.47
CA THR A 118 -11.83 -3.33 7.60
C THR A 118 -12.61 -2.06 7.95
N CYS A 119 -13.94 -2.13 8.08
CA CYS A 119 -14.79 -0.99 8.47
C CYS A 119 -14.35 -0.41 9.81
N ILE A 120 -14.16 -1.25 10.84
CA ILE A 120 -13.71 -0.80 12.16
C ILE A 120 -12.37 -0.07 12.04
N ALA A 121 -11.40 -0.64 11.32
CA ALA A 121 -10.10 0.00 11.14
C ALA A 121 -10.21 1.37 10.45
N THR A 122 -11.01 1.48 9.39
CA THR A 122 -11.18 2.74 8.64
C THR A 122 -12.06 3.77 9.35
N GLU A 123 -13.01 3.34 10.17
CA GLU A 123 -13.82 4.23 11.02
C GLU A 123 -12.96 4.83 12.14
N MET A 124 -12.06 4.03 12.72
CA MET A 124 -11.19 4.47 13.81
C MET A 124 -10.00 5.31 13.35
N LEU A 125 -9.39 4.95 12.22
CA LEU A 125 -8.10 5.51 11.77
C LEU A 125 -8.22 6.37 10.50
N GLY A 126 -9.42 6.46 9.93
CA GLY A 126 -9.65 7.06 8.63
C GLY A 126 -9.33 6.13 7.46
N MET A 127 -9.69 6.58 6.26
CA MET A 127 -9.36 5.88 5.02
C MET A 127 -7.88 6.01 4.68
N THR A 128 -7.27 4.95 4.16
CA THR A 128 -5.91 4.97 3.63
C THR A 128 -5.89 4.58 2.15
N PRO A 129 -5.15 5.32 1.29
CA PRO A 129 -4.93 4.89 -0.09
C PRO A 129 -3.93 3.73 -0.18
N ALA A 130 -3.18 3.45 0.89
CA ALA A 130 -2.17 2.40 0.93
C ALA A 130 -2.80 1.07 1.41
N CYS A 131 -3.61 0.46 0.53
CA CYS A 131 -4.22 -0.83 0.78
C CYS A 131 -3.70 -1.89 -0.21
N ARG A 132 -3.60 -3.14 0.25
CA ARG A 132 -3.21 -4.28 -0.58
C ARG A 132 -4.12 -5.46 -0.33
N ILE A 133 -4.84 -5.89 -1.37
CA ILE A 133 -5.59 -7.14 -1.34
C ILE A 133 -4.63 -8.28 -1.65
N GLY A 134 -4.55 -9.24 -0.73
CA GLY A 134 -3.76 -10.46 -0.92
C GLY A 134 -4.60 -11.53 -1.61
N ARG A 135 -4.64 -12.73 -1.01
CA ARG A 135 -5.69 -13.71 -1.37
C ARG A 135 -6.99 -13.23 -0.76
N ALA A 136 -7.86 -12.62 -1.56
CA ALA A 136 -9.16 -12.14 -1.12
C ALA A 136 -9.88 -13.19 -0.24
N PRO A 137 -10.51 -12.77 0.88
CA PRO A 137 -10.75 -11.39 1.31
C PRO A 137 -9.65 -10.77 2.20
N LYS A 138 -8.45 -11.36 2.27
CA LYS A 138 -7.34 -10.84 3.09
C LYS A 138 -6.86 -9.48 2.58
N ILE A 139 -6.70 -8.52 3.48
CA ILE A 139 -6.31 -7.14 3.16
C ILE A 139 -5.27 -6.61 4.14
N LEU A 140 -4.29 -5.89 3.64
CA LEU A 140 -3.35 -5.08 4.43
C LEU A 140 -3.75 -3.62 4.26
N LEU A 141 -3.91 -2.90 5.37
CA LEU A 141 -4.05 -1.44 5.40
C LEU A 141 -2.80 -0.83 6.03
N ALA A 142 -2.16 0.13 5.36
CA ALA A 142 -0.98 0.80 5.88
C ALA A 142 -1.30 2.23 6.36
N PHE A 143 -0.77 2.57 7.53
CA PHE A 143 -0.92 3.85 8.21
C PHE A 143 0.43 4.35 8.71
N ARG A 144 0.49 5.63 9.10
CA ARG A 144 1.64 6.20 9.81
C ARG A 144 1.28 6.51 11.25
N THR A 145 2.27 6.36 12.13
CA THR A 145 2.23 6.75 13.54
C THR A 145 3.39 7.70 13.84
N ASP A 146 3.14 8.67 14.72
CA ASP A 146 4.17 9.60 15.21
C ASP A 146 5.14 8.90 16.18
N GLN A 147 4.64 7.92 16.94
CA GLN A 147 5.42 7.15 17.89
C GLN A 147 5.39 5.66 17.51
N PRO A 148 6.54 5.06 17.15
CA PRO A 148 6.65 3.62 16.96
C PRO A 148 6.30 2.85 18.23
N PHE A 149 5.71 1.67 18.06
CA PHE A 149 5.40 0.77 19.16
C PHE A 149 5.74 -0.67 18.79
N ASP A 150 5.94 -1.50 19.82
CA ASP A 150 6.26 -2.91 19.63
C ASP A 150 5.12 -3.67 18.97
N LYS A 151 5.49 -4.75 18.28
CA LYS A 151 4.52 -5.62 17.61
C LYS A 151 3.46 -6.11 18.61
N ILE A 152 2.21 -5.73 18.35
CA ILE A 152 1.05 -6.27 19.06
C ILE A 152 0.83 -7.69 18.58
N GLN A 153 1.03 -8.66 19.47
CA GLN A 153 0.76 -10.07 19.23
C GLN A 153 0.10 -10.66 20.47
N LYS A 154 -0.74 -11.68 20.29
CA LYS A 154 -1.32 -12.39 21.44
C LYS A 154 -0.16 -12.92 22.30
N ARG A 155 -0.23 -12.71 23.62
CA ARG A 155 0.63 -13.45 24.54
C ARG A 155 0.28 -14.93 24.40
N GLN A 156 1.30 -15.76 24.20
CA GLN A 156 1.13 -17.20 24.39
C GLN A 156 1.14 -17.39 25.90
N GLU A 157 0.00 -17.80 26.46
CA GLU A 157 -0.07 -18.37 27.82
C GLU A 157 0.44 -19.81 27.80
#